data_AF-A0A9Q4JH55-F1
#
_entry.id   AF-A0A9Q4JH55-F1
#
_cell.length_a   1.000
_cell.length_b   1.000
_cell.length_c   1.000
_cell.angle_alpha   90.00
_cell.angle_beta   90.00
_cell.angle_gamma   90.00
#
_symmetry.space_group_name_H-M   'P 1'
#
loop_
_entity.id
_entity.type
_entity.pdbx_description
1 polymer ?
#
loop_
_entity_poly.entity_id
_entity_poly.type
_entity_poly.pdbx_seq_one_letter_code
_entity_poly.pdbx_strand_id
1 'polypeptide(L)'
;MKTRRKRPEIVKMLTVTAVTIRRKELVCLIIALLFAFPLSGNAQCEAKNDAFKSGEHVMYELYFNWKFIWKKVGLASLTTNSTTYHSEPAYRVNLLAISSKEADFFFKMRDTLTSVMTEKLEPRYFRKGAEEGKRYTVDEARFSFRNGMCYVNQKRVRKDGSVTETEQSDTRCIYDMLSILAQARSFDPKEYTIGQRIQFPMATGRKVEEQTLIYRGIKKITAENDTTYRCLIFSLVEYNKKGKEKEVITFYVTDDRNHLPVRLDMHLNFGSAKAFLRSVSGYRHPQTSIITK
;
A
#
# COMPACT_ATOMS: atom_id res chain seq x y z
N MET A 1 -19.36 92.55 -36.48
CA MET A 1 -20.58 91.94 -35.92
C MET A 1 -20.20 90.61 -35.26
N LYS A 2 -20.30 90.56 -33.92
CA LYS A 2 -20.38 89.41 -33.01
C LYS A 2 -19.27 88.32 -33.03
N THR A 3 -18.26 88.55 -32.18
CA THR A 3 -17.42 87.53 -31.53
C THR A 3 -18.28 86.61 -30.64
N ARG A 4 -18.28 85.31 -30.92
CA ARG A 4 -19.01 84.28 -30.16
C ARG A 4 -18.10 83.71 -29.06
N ARG A 5 -18.33 84.12 -27.81
CA ARG A 5 -17.75 83.51 -26.60
C ARG A 5 -18.28 82.07 -26.45
N LYS A 6 -17.40 81.06 -26.51
CA LYS A 6 -17.73 79.68 -26.07
C LYS A 6 -17.69 79.62 -24.54
N ARG A 7 -18.75 79.08 -23.92
CA ARG A 7 -18.82 78.76 -22.48
C ARG A 7 -17.85 77.61 -22.15
N PRO A 8 -17.26 77.57 -20.95
CA PRO A 8 -16.50 76.41 -20.50
C PRO A 8 -17.44 75.25 -20.11
N GLU A 9 -17.05 74.03 -20.49
CA GLU A 9 -17.69 72.78 -20.06
C GLU A 9 -17.38 72.52 -18.57
N ILE A 10 -18.41 72.13 -17.83
CA ILE A 10 -18.31 71.74 -16.42
C ILE A 10 -17.87 70.28 -16.38
N VAL A 11 -16.63 70.01 -16.00
CA VAL A 11 -16.14 68.66 -15.68
C VAL A 11 -16.78 68.23 -14.35
N LYS A 12 -17.71 67.27 -14.40
CA LYS A 12 -18.22 66.61 -13.18
C LYS A 12 -17.12 65.73 -12.60
N MET A 13 -16.55 66.18 -11.48
CA MET A 13 -15.62 65.39 -10.68
C MET A 13 -16.40 64.25 -10.01
N LEU A 14 -16.11 63.00 -10.39
CA LEU A 14 -16.59 61.80 -9.70
C LEU A 14 -15.93 61.76 -8.31
N THR A 15 -16.69 62.07 -7.27
CA THR A 15 -16.27 61.88 -5.89
C THR A 15 -16.19 60.38 -5.60
N VAL A 16 -14.98 59.84 -5.60
CA VAL A 16 -14.70 58.53 -5.01
C VAL A 16 -14.89 58.68 -3.50
N THR A 17 -16.01 58.20 -2.98
CA THR A 17 -16.21 58.07 -1.54
C THR A 17 -15.19 57.07 -1.01
N ALA A 18 -14.20 57.55 -0.27
CA ALA A 18 -13.30 56.70 0.48
C ALA A 18 -14.13 55.91 1.50
N VAL A 19 -14.30 54.61 1.26
CA VAL A 19 -14.94 53.71 2.23
C VAL A 19 -13.99 53.61 3.43
N THR A 20 -14.30 54.31 4.51
CA THR A 20 -13.62 54.15 5.80
C THR A 20 -13.95 52.79 6.38
N ILE A 21 -13.10 51.79 6.09
CA ILE A 21 -13.16 50.47 6.72
C ILE A 21 -12.83 50.64 8.20
N ARG A 22 -13.77 50.29 9.08
CA ARG A 22 -13.58 50.42 10.53
C ARG A 22 -12.45 49.49 10.97
N ARG A 23 -11.64 49.90 11.94
CA ARG A 23 -10.49 49.11 12.45
C ARG A 23 -10.86 47.67 12.84
N LYS A 24 -12.09 47.44 13.31
CA LYS A 24 -12.63 46.10 13.60
C LYS A 24 -12.89 45.26 12.35
N GLU A 25 -13.40 45.86 11.27
CA GLU A 25 -13.63 45.19 10.00
C GLU A 25 -12.31 44.87 9.28
N LEU A 26 -11.30 45.76 9.41
CA LEU A 26 -9.94 45.50 8.92
C LEU A 26 -9.31 44.29 9.63
N VAL A 27 -9.49 44.17 10.95
CA VAL A 27 -9.02 43.02 11.73
C VAL A 27 -9.75 41.74 11.33
N CYS A 28 -11.07 41.78 11.11
CA CYS A 28 -11.82 40.64 10.60
C CYS A 28 -11.35 40.21 9.20
N LEU A 29 -11.03 41.15 8.32
CA LEU A 29 -10.53 40.89 6.96
C LEU A 29 -9.13 40.26 7.00
N ILE A 30 -8.24 40.73 7.88
CA ILE A 30 -6.90 40.17 8.08
C ILE A 30 -6.98 38.76 8.68
N ILE A 31 -7.88 38.52 9.63
CA ILE A 31 -8.13 37.18 10.18
C ILE A 31 -8.68 36.24 9.09
N ALA A 32 -9.64 36.70 8.29
CA ALA A 32 -10.17 35.91 7.16
C ALA A 32 -9.09 35.57 6.12
N LEU A 33 -8.16 36.50 5.83
CA LEU A 33 -7.00 36.28 4.96
C LEU A 33 -5.96 35.32 5.57
N LEU A 34 -5.77 35.33 6.90
CA LEU A 34 -4.90 34.38 7.61
C LEU A 34 -5.47 32.95 7.65
N PHE A 35 -6.78 32.79 7.46
CA PHE A 35 -7.45 31.48 7.31
C PHE A 35 -7.67 31.07 5.85
N ALA A 36 -7.28 31.90 4.88
CA ALA A 36 -7.41 31.61 3.44
C ALA A 36 -6.19 30.88 2.85
N PHE A 37 -5.38 30.21 3.67
CA PHE A 37 -4.41 29.26 3.15
C PHE A 37 -5.16 28.04 2.64
N PRO A 38 -5.03 27.67 1.35
CA PRO A 38 -5.49 26.37 0.91
C PRO A 38 -4.72 25.33 1.72
N LEU A 39 -5.42 24.58 2.57
CA LEU A 39 -4.95 23.28 3.02
C LEU A 39 -4.80 22.42 1.76
N SER A 40 -3.62 22.47 1.14
CA SER A 40 -3.19 21.45 0.20
C SER A 40 -3.04 20.16 1.00
N GLY A 41 -4.14 19.44 1.17
CA GLY A 41 -4.11 18.03 1.51
C GLY A 41 -3.48 17.30 0.34
N ASN A 42 -2.16 17.25 0.29
CA ASN A 42 -1.47 16.28 -0.53
C ASN A 42 -1.90 14.91 -0.01
N ALA A 43 -2.29 13.97 -0.89
CA ALA A 43 -2.20 12.56 -0.54
C ALA A 43 -0.71 12.29 -0.31
N GLN A 44 -0.26 12.37 0.95
CA GLN A 44 1.12 12.08 1.34
C GLN A 44 1.27 10.56 1.37
N CYS A 45 1.39 9.97 0.17
CA CYS A 45 1.69 8.55 0.02
C CYS A 45 3.17 8.24 0.22
N GLU A 46 3.97 9.30 0.30
CA GLU A 46 5.35 9.24 0.72
C GLU A 46 5.46 8.79 2.18
N ALA A 47 6.19 7.71 2.40
CA ALA A 47 6.71 7.36 3.71
C ALA A 47 8.20 7.08 3.66
N LYS A 48 8.82 7.21 4.81
CA LYS A 48 10.24 6.92 4.96
C LYS A 48 10.45 5.41 4.92
N ASN A 49 11.23 4.92 3.95
CA ASN A 49 11.73 3.55 3.98
C ASN A 49 12.83 3.41 5.02
N ASP A 50 12.49 2.80 6.16
CA ASP A 50 13.45 2.43 7.20
C ASP A 50 13.65 0.92 7.32
N ALA A 51 12.93 0.09 6.56
CA ALA A 51 12.87 -1.35 6.84
C ALA A 51 13.79 -2.21 5.97
N PHE A 52 13.94 -1.86 4.70
CA PHE A 52 14.66 -2.67 3.72
C PHE A 52 15.60 -1.82 2.87
N LYS A 53 16.42 -2.51 2.09
CA LYS A 53 17.33 -1.92 1.08
C LYS A 53 17.37 -2.80 -0.16
N SER A 54 17.96 -2.27 -1.24
CA SER A 54 18.28 -3.05 -2.43
C SER A 54 19.18 -4.25 -2.10
N GLY A 55 18.91 -5.39 -2.72
CA GLY A 55 19.59 -6.66 -2.49
C GLY A 55 18.94 -7.54 -1.41
N GLU A 56 17.84 -7.11 -0.79
CA GLU A 56 17.08 -7.97 0.15
C GLU A 56 16.47 -9.15 -0.59
N HIS A 57 16.70 -10.37 -0.09
CA HIS A 57 16.14 -11.60 -0.60
C HIS A 57 15.60 -12.44 0.55
N VAL A 58 14.29 -12.71 0.53
CA VAL A 58 13.58 -13.47 1.55
C VAL A 58 12.96 -14.72 0.92
N MET A 59 13.27 -15.88 1.48
CA MET A 59 12.79 -17.18 1.02
C MET A 59 11.80 -17.76 2.01
N TYR A 60 10.74 -18.36 1.48
CA TYR A 60 9.67 -18.98 2.25
C TYR A 60 9.42 -20.41 1.81
N GLU A 61 9.03 -21.25 2.76
CA GLU A 61 8.46 -22.56 2.51
C GLU A 61 6.93 -22.49 2.63
N LEU A 62 6.23 -23.03 1.64
CA LEU A 62 4.78 -23.03 1.59
C LEU A 62 4.27 -24.39 2.04
N TYR A 63 3.34 -24.38 2.98
CA TYR A 63 2.67 -25.55 3.52
C TYR A 63 1.16 -25.44 3.29
N PHE A 64 0.52 -26.56 2.99
CA PHE A 64 -0.93 -26.67 2.90
C PHE A 64 -1.43 -27.72 3.88
N ASN A 65 -2.52 -27.42 4.58
CA ASN A 65 -3.17 -28.39 5.46
C ASN A 65 -4.08 -29.31 4.64
N TRP A 66 -3.64 -30.55 4.45
CA TRP A 66 -4.47 -31.59 3.87
C TRP A 66 -5.16 -32.39 4.99
N LYS A 67 -6.44 -32.08 5.25
CA LYS A 67 -7.24 -32.66 6.35
C LYS A 67 -6.59 -32.41 7.72
N PHE A 68 -5.70 -33.30 8.15
CA PHE A 68 -5.01 -33.26 9.45
C PHE A 68 -3.46 -33.18 9.33
N ILE A 69 -2.91 -33.21 8.11
CA ILE A 69 -1.47 -33.28 7.87
C ILE A 69 -1.02 -32.01 7.13
N TRP A 70 -0.04 -31.32 7.69
CA TRP A 70 0.67 -30.24 7.00
C TRP A 70 1.67 -30.83 6.01
N LYS A 71 1.51 -30.50 4.74
CA LYS A 71 2.46 -30.90 3.68
C LYS A 71 3.14 -29.67 3.11
N LYS A 72 4.45 -29.75 2.92
CA LYS A 72 5.18 -28.78 2.12
C LYS A 72 4.71 -28.91 0.67
N VAL A 73 4.25 -27.80 0.10
CA VAL A 73 3.64 -27.73 -1.24
C VAL A 73 4.37 -26.78 -2.18
N GLY A 74 5.37 -26.03 -1.72
CA GLY A 74 6.06 -25.08 -2.58
C GLY A 74 7.05 -24.17 -1.87
N LEU A 75 7.52 -23.18 -2.62
CA LEU A 75 8.41 -22.13 -2.14
C LEU A 75 7.88 -20.77 -2.60
N ALA A 76 8.19 -19.73 -1.84
CA ALA A 76 8.08 -18.36 -2.31
C ALA A 76 9.37 -17.58 -2.09
N SER A 77 9.60 -16.56 -2.90
CA SER A 77 10.78 -15.71 -2.88
C SER A 77 10.37 -14.27 -3.05
N LEU A 78 10.71 -13.41 -2.09
CA LEU A 78 10.57 -11.96 -2.16
C LEU A 78 11.95 -11.35 -2.42
N THR A 79 12.09 -10.51 -3.44
CA THR A 79 13.34 -9.82 -3.77
C THR A 79 13.10 -8.33 -3.92
N THR A 80 14.00 -7.52 -3.39
CA THR A 80 13.94 -6.06 -3.51
C THR A 80 15.20 -5.53 -4.15
N ASN A 81 15.06 -4.80 -5.25
CA ASN A 81 16.18 -4.22 -6.00
C ASN A 81 15.93 -2.75 -6.32
N SER A 82 16.97 -1.94 -6.29
CA SER A 82 16.92 -0.59 -6.87
C SER A 82 16.67 -0.67 -8.38
N THR A 83 15.90 0.27 -8.89
CA THR A 83 15.57 0.41 -10.31
C THR A 83 15.32 1.88 -10.63
N THR A 84 14.95 2.16 -11.87
CA THR A 84 14.44 3.46 -12.28
C THR A 84 13.04 3.30 -12.87
N TYR A 85 12.15 4.24 -12.59
CA TYR A 85 10.81 4.30 -13.17
C TYR A 85 10.57 5.69 -13.74
N HIS A 86 10.36 5.80 -15.05
CA HIS A 86 10.34 7.09 -15.75
C HIS A 86 11.55 7.99 -15.42
N SER A 87 12.74 7.40 -15.41
CA SER A 87 14.02 8.04 -15.09
C SER A 87 14.22 8.50 -13.64
N GLU A 88 13.26 8.23 -12.75
CA GLU A 88 13.38 8.52 -11.31
C GLU A 88 13.83 7.27 -10.52
N PRO A 89 14.66 7.41 -9.47
CA PRO A 89 15.02 6.31 -8.58
C PRO A 89 13.81 5.64 -7.93
N ALA A 90 13.81 4.32 -7.92
CA ALA A 90 12.71 3.50 -7.43
C ALA A 90 13.20 2.17 -6.85
N TYR A 91 12.33 1.49 -6.12
CA TYR A 91 12.47 0.09 -5.77
C TYR A 91 11.57 -0.78 -6.65
N ARG A 92 12.09 -1.93 -7.07
CA ARG A 92 11.33 -3.04 -7.63
C ARG A 92 11.32 -4.18 -6.64
N VAL A 93 10.13 -4.54 -6.19
CA VAL A 93 9.89 -5.70 -5.34
C VAL A 93 9.24 -6.78 -6.18
N ASN A 94 9.83 -7.98 -6.21
CA ASN A 94 9.24 -9.15 -6.87
C ASN A 94 8.92 -10.22 -5.85
N LEU A 95 7.72 -10.81 -5.95
CA LEU A 95 7.33 -12.02 -5.23
C LEU A 95 7.08 -13.13 -6.24
N LEU A 96 7.81 -14.22 -6.11
CA LEU A 96 7.59 -15.46 -6.84
C LEU A 96 7.01 -16.49 -5.88
N ALA A 97 5.95 -17.21 -6.27
CA ALA A 97 5.40 -18.32 -5.51
C ALA A 97 5.14 -19.51 -6.43
N ILE A 98 5.73 -20.65 -6.10
CA ILE A 98 5.81 -21.83 -6.97
C ILE A 98 5.51 -23.07 -6.15
N SER A 99 4.49 -23.83 -6.57
CA SER A 99 4.22 -25.16 -5.99
C SER A 99 5.17 -26.24 -6.50
N SER A 100 5.39 -27.27 -5.68
CA SER A 100 6.22 -28.43 -6.01
C SER A 100 5.55 -29.30 -7.08
N LYS A 101 6.32 -30.15 -7.76
CA LYS A 101 5.80 -31.04 -8.80
C LYS A 101 4.73 -31.99 -8.26
N GLU A 102 4.88 -32.44 -7.02
CA GLU A 102 3.94 -33.32 -6.34
C GLU A 102 2.63 -32.58 -6.00
N ALA A 103 2.74 -31.32 -5.59
CA ALA A 103 1.58 -30.47 -5.30
C ALA A 103 0.82 -30.07 -6.59
N ASP A 104 1.54 -29.89 -7.71
CA ASP A 104 0.96 -29.54 -9.01
C ASP A 104 -0.07 -30.57 -9.51
N PHE A 105 0.05 -31.83 -9.11
CA PHE A 105 -0.94 -32.88 -9.44
C PHE A 105 -2.34 -32.54 -8.92
N PHE A 106 -2.44 -31.88 -7.76
CA PHE A 106 -3.70 -31.49 -7.16
C PHE A 106 -4.06 -30.04 -7.49
N PHE A 107 -3.10 -29.12 -7.34
CA PHE A 107 -3.30 -27.70 -7.60
C PHE A 107 -1.96 -27.02 -7.93
N LYS A 108 -1.73 -26.76 -9.21
CA LYS A 108 -0.58 -25.97 -9.68
C LYS A 108 -0.73 -24.50 -9.29
N MET A 109 0.31 -23.90 -8.75
CA MET A 109 0.41 -22.48 -8.46
C MET A 109 1.74 -21.94 -9.01
N ARG A 110 1.68 -20.98 -9.93
CA ARG A 110 2.83 -20.25 -10.46
C ARG A 110 2.46 -18.77 -10.49
N ASP A 111 2.81 -18.08 -9.42
CA ASP A 111 2.51 -16.67 -9.24
C ASP A 111 3.79 -15.84 -9.32
N THR A 112 3.71 -14.73 -10.05
CA THR A 112 4.75 -13.72 -10.16
C THR A 112 4.12 -12.35 -9.98
N LEU A 113 4.48 -11.70 -8.89
CA LEU A 113 4.08 -10.34 -8.59
C LEU A 113 5.31 -9.44 -8.70
N THR A 114 5.12 -8.27 -9.30
CA THR A 114 6.13 -7.21 -9.38
C THR A 114 5.46 -5.91 -9.00
N SER A 115 6.01 -5.21 -8.02
CA SER A 115 5.65 -3.83 -7.70
C SER A 115 6.85 -2.92 -7.87
N VAL A 116 6.60 -1.74 -8.42
CA VAL A 116 7.54 -0.64 -8.52
C VAL A 116 7.00 0.51 -7.69
N MET A 117 7.82 1.03 -6.79
CA MET A 117 7.49 2.12 -5.89
C MET A 117 8.66 3.09 -5.80
N THR A 118 8.41 4.35 -5.46
CA THR A 118 9.48 5.33 -5.24
C THR A 118 10.33 4.95 -4.03
N GLU A 119 11.48 5.62 -3.83
CA GLU A 119 12.26 5.43 -2.60
C GLU A 119 11.51 5.84 -1.33
N LYS A 120 10.48 6.66 -1.49
CA LYS A 120 9.53 7.05 -0.45
C LYS A 120 8.28 6.15 -0.43
N LEU A 121 8.36 4.94 -0.97
CA LEU A 121 7.32 3.90 -0.89
C LEU A 121 5.99 4.24 -1.59
N GLU A 122 5.93 5.30 -2.40
CA GLU A 122 4.74 5.62 -3.18
C GLU A 122 4.61 4.63 -4.36
N PRO A 123 3.49 3.88 -4.49
CA PRO A 123 3.33 2.90 -5.55
C PRO A 123 3.25 3.58 -6.92
N ARG A 124 3.86 2.95 -7.93
CA ARG A 124 3.86 3.44 -9.33
C ARG A 124 3.25 2.43 -10.28
N TYR A 125 3.66 1.18 -10.15
CA TYR A 125 3.21 0.10 -11.02
C TYR A 125 3.15 -1.21 -10.26
N PHE A 126 2.12 -2.00 -10.54
CA PHE A 126 1.99 -3.36 -10.06
C PHE A 126 1.60 -4.28 -11.20
N ARG A 127 2.14 -5.50 -11.18
CA ARG A 127 1.74 -6.59 -12.06
C ARG A 127 1.69 -7.90 -11.28
N LYS A 128 0.63 -8.68 -11.43
CA LYS A 128 0.50 -10.06 -10.96
C LYS A 128 0.17 -10.97 -12.14
N GLY A 129 1.08 -11.85 -12.51
CA GLY A 129 0.76 -13.03 -13.32
C GLY A 129 0.48 -14.21 -12.40
N ALA A 130 -0.66 -14.86 -12.53
CA ALA A 130 -1.06 -15.97 -11.68
C ALA A 130 -1.59 -17.13 -12.51
N GLU A 131 -0.93 -18.28 -12.40
CA GLU A 131 -1.42 -19.57 -12.90
C GLU A 131 -1.82 -20.43 -11.69
N GLU A 132 -3.12 -20.50 -11.44
CA GLU A 132 -3.72 -21.17 -10.27
C GLU A 132 -4.70 -22.26 -10.75
N GLY A 133 -4.24 -23.50 -10.72
CA GLY A 133 -4.95 -24.66 -11.28
C GLY A 133 -5.12 -24.52 -12.79
N LYS A 134 -6.38 -24.35 -13.24
CA LYS A 134 -6.70 -24.12 -14.67
C LYS A 134 -6.82 -22.64 -15.02
N ARG A 135 -6.80 -21.75 -14.03
CA ARG A 135 -6.99 -20.31 -14.22
C ARG A 135 -5.65 -19.67 -14.50
N TYR A 136 -5.66 -18.75 -15.46
CA TYR A 136 -4.55 -17.86 -15.71
C TYR A 136 -5.07 -16.43 -15.80
N THR A 137 -4.45 -15.53 -15.03
CA THR A 137 -4.75 -14.11 -15.04
C THR A 137 -3.49 -13.26 -14.99
N VAL A 138 -3.50 -12.15 -15.73
CA VAL A 138 -2.52 -11.08 -15.59
C VAL A 138 -3.25 -9.84 -15.12
N ASP A 139 -2.98 -9.41 -13.90
CA ASP A 139 -3.44 -8.16 -13.33
C ASP A 139 -2.35 -7.11 -13.42
N GLU A 140 -2.70 -5.90 -13.84
CA GLU A 140 -1.84 -4.73 -13.80
C GLU A 140 -2.56 -3.60 -13.08
N ALA A 141 -1.81 -2.78 -12.34
CA ALA A 141 -2.28 -1.52 -11.78
C ALA A 141 -1.24 -0.43 -12.00
N ARG A 142 -1.66 0.72 -12.55
CA ARG A 142 -0.82 1.91 -12.76
C ARG A 142 -1.33 3.02 -11.85
N PHE A 143 -0.45 3.54 -11.01
CA PHE A 143 -0.79 4.53 -9.99
C PHE A 143 -0.33 5.91 -10.43
N SER A 144 -1.15 6.93 -10.19
CA SER A 144 -0.80 8.33 -10.40
C SER A 144 -1.38 9.21 -9.31
N PHE A 145 -0.69 10.31 -9.01
CA PHE A 145 -1.05 11.21 -7.92
C PHE A 145 -1.15 12.61 -8.50
N ARG A 146 -2.33 13.22 -8.38
CA ARG A 146 -2.60 14.58 -8.87
C ARG A 146 -3.63 15.24 -7.97
N ASN A 147 -3.44 16.52 -7.67
CA ASN A 147 -4.36 17.33 -6.87
C ASN A 147 -4.77 16.68 -5.53
N GLY A 148 -3.84 16.02 -4.84
CA GLY A 148 -4.11 15.37 -3.56
C GLY A 148 -4.93 14.07 -3.65
N MET A 149 -5.13 13.52 -4.85
CA MET A 149 -5.87 12.28 -5.07
C MET A 149 -4.94 11.19 -5.61
N CYS A 150 -5.13 9.96 -5.14
CA CYS A 150 -4.52 8.76 -5.71
C CYS A 150 -5.46 8.17 -6.77
N TYR A 151 -4.96 7.96 -7.98
CA TYR A 151 -5.68 7.31 -9.07
C TYR A 151 -5.01 5.97 -9.40
N VAL A 152 -5.82 4.97 -9.70
CA VAL A 152 -5.35 3.66 -10.15
C VAL A 152 -6.09 3.21 -11.41
N ASN A 153 -5.32 2.92 -12.44
CA ASN A 153 -5.79 2.28 -13.67
C ASN A 153 -5.46 0.79 -13.60
N GLN A 154 -6.48 -0.05 -13.46
CA GLN A 154 -6.35 -1.50 -13.33
C GLN A 154 -6.74 -2.19 -14.62
N LYS A 155 -6.00 -3.23 -14.98
CA LYS A 155 -6.26 -4.07 -16.15
C LYS A 155 -6.12 -5.54 -15.77
N ARG A 156 -7.11 -6.35 -16.07
CA ARG A 156 -7.07 -7.81 -15.95
C ARG A 156 -7.19 -8.45 -17.32
N VAL A 157 -6.22 -9.30 -17.67
CA VAL A 157 -6.28 -10.19 -18.82
C VAL A 157 -6.46 -11.63 -18.34
N ARG A 158 -7.39 -12.37 -18.92
CA ARG A 158 -7.62 -13.81 -18.61
C ARG A 158 -7.01 -14.72 -19.69
N LYS A 159 -7.00 -16.02 -19.40
CA LYS A 159 -6.48 -17.06 -20.31
C LYS A 159 -7.10 -17.04 -21.71
N ASP A 160 -8.38 -16.68 -21.82
CA ASP A 160 -9.13 -16.58 -23.08
C ASP A 160 -8.85 -15.28 -23.85
N GLY A 161 -7.98 -14.40 -23.33
CA GLY A 161 -7.69 -13.10 -23.91
C GLY A 161 -8.68 -12.01 -23.51
N SER A 162 -9.73 -12.31 -22.74
CA SER A 162 -10.68 -11.28 -22.28
C SER A 162 -9.98 -10.26 -21.38
N VAL A 163 -10.30 -8.99 -21.62
CA VAL A 163 -9.73 -7.85 -20.91
C VAL A 163 -10.81 -7.15 -20.10
N THR A 164 -10.49 -6.76 -18.87
CA THR A 164 -11.33 -5.92 -18.03
C THR A 164 -10.49 -4.75 -17.52
N GLU A 165 -10.92 -3.52 -17.75
CA GLU A 165 -10.23 -2.31 -17.30
C GLU A 165 -11.13 -1.48 -16.38
N THR A 166 -10.53 -0.89 -15.34
CA THR A 166 -11.23 -0.01 -14.39
C THR A 166 -10.31 1.13 -13.97
N GLU A 167 -10.88 2.32 -13.83
CA GLU A 167 -10.21 3.47 -13.23
C GLU A 167 -10.94 3.84 -11.95
N GLN A 168 -10.19 4.02 -10.88
CA GLN A 168 -10.72 4.44 -9.58
C GLN A 168 -9.77 5.43 -8.92
N SER A 169 -10.30 6.18 -7.96
CA SER A 169 -9.50 7.12 -7.18
C SER A 169 -9.97 7.17 -5.72
N ASP A 170 -9.07 7.57 -4.84
CA ASP A 170 -9.33 7.80 -3.43
C ASP A 170 -8.51 9.01 -2.98
N THR A 171 -9.03 9.77 -2.01
CA THR A 171 -8.30 10.82 -1.29
C THR A 171 -7.13 10.27 -0.48
N ARG A 172 -7.21 8.99 -0.07
CA ARG A 172 -6.16 8.22 0.59
C ARG A 172 -5.30 7.52 -0.44
N CYS A 173 -4.15 7.03 0.00
CA CYS A 173 -3.24 6.26 -0.83
C CYS A 173 -3.80 4.87 -1.11
N ILE A 174 -3.93 4.54 -2.40
CA ILE A 174 -4.29 3.21 -2.86
C ILE A 174 -3.00 2.40 -3.03
N TYR A 175 -2.96 1.22 -2.44
CA TYR A 175 -1.78 0.34 -2.51
C TYR A 175 -2.05 -0.92 -3.32
N ASP A 176 -0.98 -1.55 -3.80
CA ASP A 176 -0.98 -2.96 -4.21
C ASP A 176 -0.47 -3.85 -3.08
N MET A 177 -0.56 -5.17 -3.24
CA MET A 177 -0.16 -6.14 -2.21
C MET A 177 1.30 -6.01 -1.76
N LEU A 178 2.23 -5.64 -2.64
CA LEU A 178 3.65 -5.53 -2.30
C LEU A 178 4.02 -4.11 -1.83
N SER A 179 3.39 -3.06 -2.38
CA SER A 179 3.62 -1.71 -1.87
C SER A 179 3.02 -1.51 -0.48
N ILE A 180 1.85 -2.08 -0.16
CA ILE A 180 1.35 -2.04 1.23
C ILE A 180 2.25 -2.84 2.16
N LEU A 181 2.83 -3.96 1.71
CA LEU A 181 3.79 -4.72 2.51
C LEU A 181 5.04 -3.88 2.81
N ALA A 182 5.59 -3.21 1.80
CA ALA A 182 6.74 -2.33 1.96
C ALA A 182 6.45 -1.14 2.91
N GLN A 183 5.27 -0.54 2.76
CA GLN A 183 4.78 0.53 3.63
C GLN A 183 4.61 0.05 5.08
N ALA A 184 3.91 -1.07 5.27
CA ALA A 184 3.62 -1.64 6.58
C ALA A 184 4.90 -2.00 7.35
N ARG A 185 5.93 -2.45 6.64
CA ARG A 185 7.27 -2.71 7.20
C ARG A 185 7.96 -1.46 7.73
N SER A 186 7.54 -0.26 7.33
CA SER A 186 8.22 0.99 7.70
C SER A 186 7.53 1.78 8.81
N PHE A 187 6.44 1.27 9.39
CA PHE A 187 5.78 1.89 10.55
C PHE A 187 6.42 1.49 11.88
N ASP A 188 6.38 2.39 12.88
CA ASP A 188 6.83 2.08 14.24
C ASP A 188 5.74 1.31 15.00
N PRO A 189 6.01 0.08 15.47
CA PRO A 189 5.03 -0.71 16.18
C PRO A 189 4.56 -0.12 17.52
N LYS A 190 5.32 0.82 18.09
CA LYS A 190 4.92 1.53 19.32
C LYS A 190 3.68 2.40 19.14
N GLU A 191 3.34 2.73 17.90
CA GLU A 191 2.14 3.50 17.57
C GLU A 191 0.87 2.64 17.60
N TYR A 192 1.01 1.30 17.69
CA TYR A 192 -0.14 0.40 17.66
C TYR A 192 -0.63 -0.01 19.05
N THR A 193 -1.95 0.05 19.20
CA THR A 193 -2.68 -0.50 20.35
C THR A 193 -3.35 -1.81 19.97
N ILE A 194 -3.38 -2.78 20.90
CA ILE A 194 -4.02 -4.08 20.63
C ILE A 194 -5.49 -3.87 20.29
N GLY A 195 -5.92 -4.45 19.16
CA GLY A 195 -7.28 -4.29 18.63
C GLY A 195 -7.45 -3.09 17.68
N GLN A 196 -6.43 -2.25 17.51
CA GLN A 196 -6.45 -1.15 16.55
C GLN A 196 -6.70 -1.68 15.14
N ARG A 197 -7.64 -1.03 14.45
CA ARG A 197 -8.04 -1.34 13.07
C ARG A 197 -7.46 -0.28 12.15
N ILE A 198 -6.70 -0.73 11.16
CA ILE A 198 -6.08 0.09 10.13
C ILE A 198 -6.81 -0.23 8.83
N GLN A 199 -7.46 0.78 8.26
CA GLN A 199 -8.23 0.64 7.03
C GLN A 199 -7.49 1.33 5.88
N PHE A 200 -7.34 0.64 4.76
CA PHE A 200 -6.67 1.17 3.59
C PHE A 200 -7.30 0.65 2.29
N PRO A 201 -7.35 1.49 1.24
CA PRO A 201 -7.80 1.06 -0.06
C PRO A 201 -6.69 0.28 -0.78
N MET A 202 -7.03 -0.87 -1.36
CA MET A 202 -6.09 -1.73 -2.08
C MET A 202 -6.61 -2.07 -3.47
N ALA A 203 -5.76 -1.94 -4.48
CA ALA A 203 -6.03 -2.38 -5.83
C ALA A 203 -5.90 -3.90 -5.94
N THR A 204 -6.97 -4.58 -6.35
CA THR A 204 -7.02 -6.05 -6.48
C THR A 204 -6.94 -6.53 -7.94
N GLY A 205 -6.79 -5.61 -8.89
CA GLY A 205 -6.80 -5.86 -10.34
C GLY A 205 -8.19 -5.88 -10.96
N ARG A 206 -9.25 -5.84 -10.15
CA ARG A 206 -10.65 -5.69 -10.63
C ARG A 206 -11.31 -4.43 -10.11
N LYS A 207 -11.00 -4.08 -8.87
CA LYS A 207 -11.49 -2.88 -8.21
C LYS A 207 -10.58 -2.54 -7.03
N VAL A 208 -10.69 -1.31 -6.56
CA VAL A 208 -10.19 -0.87 -5.27
C VAL A 208 -11.13 -1.40 -4.20
N GLU A 209 -10.56 -2.12 -3.24
CA GLU A 209 -11.28 -2.70 -2.11
C GLU A 209 -10.74 -2.15 -0.80
N GLU A 210 -11.64 -1.83 0.12
CA GLU A 210 -11.25 -1.45 1.48
C GLU A 210 -10.77 -2.69 2.23
N GLN A 211 -9.54 -2.64 2.71
CA GLN A 211 -8.93 -3.69 3.52
C GLN A 211 -8.89 -3.27 4.99
N THR A 212 -9.02 -4.23 5.91
CA THR A 212 -8.86 -3.96 7.34
C THR A 212 -7.77 -4.85 7.92
N LEU A 213 -6.73 -4.22 8.44
CA LEU A 213 -5.68 -4.87 9.22
C LEU A 213 -5.90 -4.60 10.71
N ILE A 214 -5.76 -5.62 11.55
CA ILE A 214 -5.97 -5.51 13.00
C ILE A 214 -4.68 -5.91 13.71
N TYR A 215 -4.16 -5.04 14.57
CA TYR A 215 -3.01 -5.40 15.40
C TYR A 215 -3.47 -6.31 16.56
N ARG A 216 -2.84 -7.48 16.68
CA ARG A 216 -3.20 -8.51 17.68
C ARG A 216 -2.18 -8.62 18.83
N GLY A 217 -1.13 -7.80 18.84
CA GLY A 217 -0.10 -7.80 19.88
C GLY A 217 1.16 -8.56 19.46
N ILE A 218 1.90 -9.08 20.44
CA ILE A 218 3.25 -9.66 20.27
C ILE A 218 3.25 -11.12 20.70
N LYS A 219 3.92 -11.99 19.93
CA LYS A 219 4.11 -13.41 20.27
C LYS A 219 5.47 -13.93 19.83
N LYS A 220 5.96 -14.96 20.51
CA LYS A 220 7.15 -15.71 20.08
C LYS A 220 6.77 -16.74 19.02
N ILE A 221 7.45 -16.73 17.87
CA ILE A 221 7.18 -17.63 16.75
C ILE A 221 8.49 -18.29 16.33
N THR A 222 8.50 -19.62 16.34
CA THR A 222 9.59 -20.42 15.78
C THR A 222 9.32 -20.64 14.30
N ALA A 223 10.27 -20.26 13.45
CA ALA A 223 10.24 -20.52 12.01
C ALA A 223 10.83 -21.90 11.71
N GLU A 224 10.75 -22.33 10.45
CA GLU A 224 11.26 -23.65 10.00
C GLU A 224 12.79 -23.75 10.03
N ASN A 225 13.49 -22.64 10.27
CA ASN A 225 14.94 -22.61 10.48
C ASN A 225 15.34 -22.72 11.96
N ASP A 226 14.46 -23.28 12.79
CA ASP A 226 14.59 -23.45 14.25
C ASP A 226 14.83 -22.17 15.06
N THR A 227 14.84 -21.01 14.39
CA THR A 227 15.02 -19.72 15.02
C THR A 227 13.69 -19.23 15.57
N THR A 228 13.69 -18.81 16.84
CA THR A 228 12.53 -18.20 17.47
C THR A 228 12.63 -16.69 17.45
N TYR A 229 11.62 -16.03 16.92
CA TYR A 229 11.52 -14.57 16.77
C TYR A 229 10.45 -14.01 17.70
N ARG A 230 10.69 -12.84 18.27
CA ARG A 230 9.64 -11.96 18.79
C ARG A 230 8.92 -11.33 17.60
N CYS A 231 7.63 -11.58 17.45
CA CYS A 231 6.84 -11.11 16.32
C CYS A 231 5.65 -10.27 16.74
N LEU A 232 5.43 -9.18 16.01
CA LEU A 232 4.17 -8.45 15.91
C LEU A 232 3.16 -9.31 15.13
N ILE A 233 1.91 -9.34 15.57
CA ILE A 233 0.84 -10.09 14.92
C ILE A 233 -0.18 -9.13 14.33
N PHE A 234 -0.50 -9.32 13.05
CA PHE A 234 -1.55 -8.58 12.37
C PHE A 234 -2.53 -9.52 11.66
N SER A 235 -3.83 -9.24 11.75
CA SER A 235 -4.87 -9.98 11.05
C SER A 235 -5.46 -9.13 9.93
N LEU A 236 -5.37 -9.58 8.70
CA LEU A 236 -6.17 -9.04 7.59
C LEU A 236 -7.52 -9.73 7.58
N VAL A 237 -8.59 -8.93 7.66
CA VAL A 237 -9.95 -9.41 7.76
C VAL A 237 -10.83 -8.89 6.63
N GLU A 238 -11.77 -9.74 6.22
CA GLU A 238 -12.88 -9.39 5.34
C GLU A 238 -14.18 -9.42 6.13
N TYR A 239 -15.20 -8.73 5.63
CA TYR A 239 -16.54 -8.77 6.18
C TYR A 239 -17.48 -9.43 5.20
N ASN A 240 -18.28 -10.38 5.68
CA ASN A 240 -19.32 -10.97 4.85
C ASN A 240 -20.51 -10.01 4.67
N LYS A 241 -21.49 -10.39 3.85
CA LYS A 241 -22.71 -9.59 3.60
C LYS A 241 -23.54 -9.27 4.86
N LYS A 242 -23.32 -9.98 5.98
CA LYS A 242 -23.97 -9.75 7.27
C LYS A 242 -23.09 -8.93 8.23
N GLY A 243 -21.96 -8.39 7.76
CA GLY A 243 -21.01 -7.63 8.57
C GLY A 243 -20.14 -8.47 9.50
N LYS A 244 -20.18 -9.81 9.41
CA LYS A 244 -19.34 -10.67 10.26
C LYS A 244 -17.91 -10.68 9.75
N GLU A 245 -16.99 -10.34 10.65
CA GLU A 245 -15.54 -10.42 10.46
C GLU A 245 -15.13 -11.88 10.16
N LYS A 246 -14.29 -12.04 9.14
CA LYS A 246 -13.62 -13.28 8.78
C LYS A 246 -12.14 -12.97 8.58
N GLU A 247 -11.30 -13.60 9.38
CA GLU A 247 -9.85 -13.53 9.19
C GLU A 247 -9.45 -14.29 7.93
N VAL A 248 -8.66 -13.63 7.08
CA VAL A 248 -8.20 -14.17 5.79
C VAL A 248 -6.72 -14.49 5.85
N ILE A 249 -5.93 -13.60 6.45
CA ILE A 249 -4.49 -13.79 6.63
C ILE A 249 -4.06 -13.29 8.00
N THR A 250 -3.22 -14.06 8.70
CA THR A 250 -2.50 -13.62 9.89
C THR A 250 -1.02 -13.52 9.60
N PHE A 251 -0.46 -12.33 9.77
CA PHE A 251 0.94 -12.01 9.57
C PHE A 251 1.67 -12.04 10.91
N TYR A 252 2.82 -12.71 10.94
CA TYR A 252 3.75 -12.69 12.04
C TYR A 252 5.03 -12.04 11.55
N VAL A 253 5.30 -10.83 12.04
CA VAL A 253 6.33 -9.94 11.52
C VAL A 253 7.36 -9.66 12.62
N THR A 254 8.67 -9.70 12.34
CA THR A 254 9.68 -9.46 13.38
C THR A 254 9.46 -8.13 14.08
N ASP A 255 9.57 -8.14 15.41
CA ASP A 255 9.55 -6.93 16.25
C ASP A 255 10.97 -6.34 16.32
N ASP A 256 11.45 -5.91 15.16
CA ASP A 256 12.69 -5.17 14.93
C ASP A 256 12.56 -4.25 13.71
N ARG A 257 13.58 -3.41 13.46
CA ARG A 257 13.52 -2.42 12.38
C ARG A 257 13.40 -3.02 10.97
N ASN A 258 13.63 -4.32 10.78
CA ASN A 258 13.45 -4.93 9.46
C ASN A 258 12.00 -5.34 9.19
N HIS A 259 11.21 -5.57 10.25
CA HIS A 259 9.82 -6.04 10.17
C HIS A 259 9.62 -7.17 9.15
N LEU A 260 10.48 -8.20 9.19
CA LEU A 260 10.46 -9.37 8.30
C LEU A 260 9.22 -10.22 8.57
N PRO A 261 8.38 -10.54 7.55
CA PRO A 261 7.36 -11.55 7.71
C PRO A 261 8.05 -12.89 7.97
N VAL A 262 7.88 -13.42 9.18
CA VAL A 262 8.43 -14.71 9.63
C VAL A 262 7.45 -15.84 9.30
N ARG A 263 6.16 -15.58 9.41
CA ARG A 263 5.11 -16.53 9.09
C ARG A 263 3.87 -15.82 8.57
N LEU A 264 3.16 -16.46 7.65
CA LEU A 264 1.82 -16.08 7.25
C LEU A 264 0.91 -17.29 7.41
N ASP A 265 -0.22 -17.13 8.09
CA ASP A 265 -1.30 -18.11 8.10
C ASP A 265 -2.41 -17.62 7.16
N MET A 266 -2.75 -18.40 6.14
CA MET A 266 -3.74 -18.06 5.12
C MET A 266 -4.97 -18.96 5.27
N HIS A 267 -6.14 -18.35 5.47
CA HIS A 267 -7.43 -19.03 5.68
C HIS A 267 -8.25 -19.04 4.39
N LEU A 268 -7.89 -19.95 3.49
CA LEU A 268 -8.50 -20.09 2.17
C LEU A 268 -9.90 -20.72 2.27
N ASN A 269 -10.74 -20.51 1.26
CA ASN A 269 -12.07 -21.12 1.22
C ASN A 269 -12.04 -22.65 1.12
N PHE A 270 -10.92 -23.23 0.66
CA PHE A 270 -10.75 -24.66 0.42
C PHE A 270 -9.70 -25.31 1.34
N GLY A 271 -9.26 -24.62 2.39
CA GLY A 271 -8.28 -25.14 3.34
C GLY A 271 -7.48 -24.05 4.03
N SER A 272 -6.32 -24.41 4.57
CA SER A 272 -5.42 -23.45 5.18
C SER A 272 -4.02 -23.65 4.64
N ALA A 273 -3.34 -22.55 4.36
CA ALA A 273 -1.95 -22.55 3.94
C ALA A 273 -1.10 -21.76 4.93
N LYS A 274 0.18 -22.09 4.98
CA LYS A 274 1.15 -21.34 5.78
C LYS A 274 2.37 -21.06 4.92
N ALA A 275 2.92 -19.87 5.06
CA ALA A 275 4.26 -19.56 4.57
C ALA A 275 5.17 -19.36 5.77
N PHE A 276 6.30 -20.06 5.81
CA PHE A 276 7.30 -19.92 6.87
C PHE A 276 8.59 -19.39 6.30
N LEU A 277 9.20 -18.44 6.99
CA LEU A 277 10.51 -17.91 6.65
C LEU A 277 11.54 -19.04 6.71
N ARG A 278 12.24 -19.22 5.60
CA ARG A 278 13.34 -20.18 5.46
C ARG A 278 14.68 -19.49 5.66
N SER A 279 14.90 -18.42 4.91
CA SER A 279 16.13 -17.64 4.96
C SER A 279 15.90 -16.20 4.51
N VAL A 280 16.79 -15.33 4.96
CA VAL A 280 16.85 -13.93 4.55
C VAL A 280 18.30 -13.52 4.38
N SER A 281 18.58 -12.73 3.33
CA SER A 281 19.86 -12.07 3.09
C SER A 281 19.63 -10.64 2.61
N GLY A 282 20.67 -9.81 2.68
CA GLY A 282 20.58 -8.41 2.23
C GLY A 282 19.71 -7.51 3.09
N TYR A 283 19.31 -7.95 4.30
CA TYR A 283 18.52 -7.15 5.23
C TYR A 283 19.27 -5.87 5.66
N ARG A 284 18.53 -4.84 6.06
CA ARG A 284 19.08 -3.51 6.33
C ARG A 284 19.65 -3.38 7.74
N HIS A 285 19.01 -3.99 8.74
CA HIS A 285 19.35 -3.84 10.15
C HIS A 285 19.68 -5.17 10.83
N PRO A 286 20.44 -5.18 11.93
CA PRO A 286 20.60 -6.39 12.75
C PRO A 286 19.24 -7.00 13.17
N GLN A 287 19.15 -8.33 13.19
CA GLN A 287 17.93 -9.06 13.54
C GLN A 287 17.73 -9.15 15.06
N THR A 288 17.45 -8.01 15.69
CA THR A 288 17.30 -7.89 17.16
C THR A 288 16.08 -8.59 17.74
N SER A 289 15.15 -9.06 16.89
CA SER A 289 13.99 -9.83 17.32
C SER A 289 14.27 -11.32 17.56
N ILE A 290 15.46 -11.82 17.19
CA ILE A 290 15.85 -13.21 17.42
C ILE A 290 16.00 -13.44 18.93
N ILE A 291 15.31 -14.45 19.45
CA ILE A 291 15.35 -14.84 20.86
C ILE A 291 16.28 -16.04 21.05
N THR A 292 16.13 -17.06 20.20
CA THR A 292 16.97 -18.27 20.19
C THR A 292 17.22 -18.72 18.76
N LYS A 293 18.39 -19.32 18.53
CA LYS A 293 18.75 -20.08 17.33
C LYS A 293 18.98 -21.52 17.70
#